data_AF-A0A3B0SM19-F1
#
_entry.id   AF-A0A3B0SM19-F1
#
_cell.length_a   1.000
_cell.length_b   1.000
_cell.length_c   1.000
_cell.angle_alpha   90.00
_cell.angle_beta   90.00
_cell.angle_gamma   90.00
#
_symmetry.space_group_name_H-M   'P 1'
#
loop_
_entity.id
_entity.type
_entity.pdbx_description
1 polymer ?
#
loop_
_entity_poly.entity_id
_entity_poly.type
_entity_poly.pdbx_seq_one_letter_code
_entity_poly.pdbx_strand_id
1 'polypeptide(L)' 'MSDKPSAPATERNREAILEVLADELRDHTAVLEIGSGTGQHAVYFADQLGNLTWQTSDRKQNHVGIEAWIESAN' A
#
# COMPACT_ATOMS: atom_id res chain seq x y z
N MET A 1 13.61 2.93 15.85
CA MET A 1 13.03 2.22 14.70
C MET A 1 11.73 1.61 15.19
N SER A 2 10.59 2.08 14.67
CA SER A 2 9.30 1.43 14.97
C SER A 2 9.24 0.10 14.24
N ASP A 3 8.83 -0.97 14.91
CA ASP A 3 8.56 -2.24 14.25
C ASP A 3 7.44 -2.08 13.21
N LYS A 4 7.68 -2.57 11.99
CA LYS A 4 6.72 -2.51 10.91
C LYS A 4 5.57 -3.49 11.19
N PRO A 5 4.31 -3.04 11.31
CA PRO A 5 3.21 -3.95 11.58
C PRO A 5 2.97 -4.87 10.37
N SER A 6 2.63 -6.13 10.61
CA SER A 6 2.34 -7.10 9.56
C SER A 6 0.91 -7.61 9.63
N ALA A 7 0.32 -7.85 8.46
CA ALA A 7 -0.98 -8.47 8.31
C ALA A 7 -0.84 -9.68 7.37
N PRO A 8 -1.00 -10.92 7.87
CA PRO A 8 -0.85 -12.12 7.04
C PRO A 8 -1.80 -12.19 5.84
N ALA A 9 -2.93 -11.46 5.89
CA ALA A 9 -3.84 -11.36 4.78
C ALA A 9 -3.19 -10.69 3.55
N THR A 10 -2.37 -9.66 3.77
CA THR A 10 -1.68 -8.92 2.71
C THR A 10 -0.82 -9.86 1.86
N GLU A 11 0.00 -10.70 2.49
CA GLU A 11 0.88 -11.64 1.76
C GLU A 11 0.08 -12.67 0.96
N ARG A 12 -1.06 -13.12 1.48
CA ARG A 12 -1.89 -14.13 0.80
C ARG A 12 -2.63 -13.60 -0.42
N ASN A 13 -2.94 -12.32 -0.47
CA ASN A 13 -3.86 -11.77 -1.48
C ASN A 13 -3.28 -10.65 -2.36
N ARG A 14 -2.08 -10.13 -2.05
CA ARG A 14 -1.51 -8.99 -2.79
C ARG A 14 -1.33 -9.24 -4.28
N GLU A 15 -0.94 -10.46 -4.70
CA GLU A 15 -0.73 -10.77 -6.12
C GLU A 15 -2.05 -10.77 -6.90
N ALA A 16 -3.06 -11.47 -6.38
CA ALA A 16 -4.38 -11.51 -7.00
C ALA A 16 -5.06 -10.13 -7.06
N ILE A 17 -4.83 -9.28 -6.06
CA ILE A 17 -5.34 -7.90 -6.06
C ILE A 17 -4.55 -7.04 -7.06
N LEU A 18 -3.22 -7.20 -7.14
CA LEU A 18 -2.38 -6.46 -8.07
C LEU A 18 -2.82 -6.70 -9.52
N GLU A 19 -3.11 -7.94 -9.90
CA GLU A 19 -3.57 -8.27 -11.25
C GLU A 19 -4.82 -7.47 -11.65
N VAL A 20 -5.80 -7.37 -10.75
CA VAL A 20 -7.02 -6.59 -10.98
C VAL A 20 -6.72 -5.09 -11.01
N LEU A 21 -5.94 -4.59 -10.05
CA LEU A 21 -5.61 -3.18 -9.97
C LEU A 21 -4.80 -2.69 -11.17
N ALA A 22 -3.91 -3.52 -11.71
CA ALA A 22 -3.10 -3.18 -12.88
C ALA A 22 -3.97 -2.90 -14.12
N ASP A 23 -5.07 -3.63 -14.29
CA ASP A 23 -6.02 -3.42 -15.39
C ASP A 23 -6.93 -2.21 -15.10
N GLU A 24 -7.56 -2.17 -13.93
CA GLU A 24 -8.52 -1.11 -13.56
C GLU A 24 -7.87 0.28 -13.47
N LEU A 25 -6.60 0.35 -13.10
CA LEU A 25 -5.87 1.61 -12.90
C LEU A 25 -4.91 1.96 -14.04
N ARG A 26 -4.92 1.20 -15.15
CA ARG A 26 -3.98 1.34 -16.28
C ARG A 26 -3.87 2.76 -16.85
N ASP A 27 -4.97 3.51 -16.86
CA ASP A 27 -5.05 4.86 -17.42
C ASP A 27 -5.11 5.96 -16.34
N HIS A 28 -4.78 5.62 -15.09
CA HIS A 28 -4.75 6.54 -13.95
C HIS A 28 -3.31 6.87 -13.53
N THR A 29 -3.16 7.90 -12.71
CA THR A 29 -1.85 8.37 -12.21
C THR A 29 -1.81 8.59 -10.70
N ALA A 30 -2.94 8.52 -10.01
CA ALA A 30 -3.02 8.73 -8.57
C ALA A 30 -4.12 7.86 -7.93
N VAL A 31 -3.84 7.33 -6.75
CA VAL A 31 -4.76 6.52 -5.95
C VAL A 31 -4.78 7.04 -4.52
N LEU A 32 -5.98 7.13 -3.93
CA LEU A 32 -6.16 7.28 -2.50
C LEU A 32 -6.66 5.95 -1.93
N GLU A 33 -5.83 5.28 -1.15
CA GLU A 33 -6.22 4.06 -0.43
C GLU A 33 -6.91 4.45 0.89
N ILE A 34 -8.19 4.08 1.01
CA ILE A 34 -8.97 4.31 2.21
C ILE A 34 -8.87 3.09 3.12
N GLY A 35 -8.33 3.28 4.32
CA GLY A 35 -8.14 2.19 5.28
C GLY A 35 -6.89 1.35 4.98
N SER A 36 -5.74 2.00 4.79
CA SER A 36 -4.45 1.36 4.47
C SER A 36 -3.97 0.35 5.52
N GLY A 37 -4.56 0.33 6.72
CA GLY A 37 -4.29 -0.66 7.76
C GLY A 37 -2.83 -0.62 8.21
N THR A 38 -2.06 -1.67 7.90
CA THR A 38 -0.63 -1.72 8.22
C THR A 38 0.23 -0.90 7.27
N GLY A 39 -0.26 -0.56 6.07
CA GLY A 39 0.51 0.08 5.00
C GLY A 39 1.26 -0.88 4.07
N GLN A 40 1.16 -2.20 4.30
CA GLN A 40 1.88 -3.20 3.50
C GLN A 40 1.41 -3.27 2.04
N HIS A 41 0.10 -3.17 1.79
CA HIS A 41 -0.44 -3.15 0.43
C HIS A 41 0.01 -1.91 -0.32
N ALA A 42 -0.03 -0.75 0.33
CA ALA A 42 0.39 0.52 -0.25
C ALA A 42 1.78 0.46 -0.87
N VAL A 43 2.78 0.04 -0.09
CA VAL A 43 4.17 -0.02 -0.58
C VAL A 43 4.37 -1.09 -1.64
N TYR A 44 3.67 -2.22 -1.52
CA TYR A 44 3.75 -3.28 -2.52
C TYR A 44 3.13 -2.84 -3.86
N PHE A 45 1.95 -2.22 -3.84
CA PHE A 45 1.29 -1.78 -5.07
C PHE A 45 1.98 -0.57 -5.69
N ALA A 46 2.47 0.38 -4.88
CA ALA A 46 3.21 1.54 -5.39
C ALA A 46 4.50 1.12 -6.14
N ASP A 47 5.21 0.11 -5.63
CA ASP A 47 6.41 -0.44 -6.28
C ASP A 47 6.08 -1.14 -7.61
N GLN A 48 4.99 -1.92 -7.65
CA GLN A 48 4.61 -2.69 -8.83
C GLN A 48 3.88 -1.85 -9.91
N LEU A 49 3.18 -0.79 -9.51
CA LEU A 49 2.39 0.10 -10.38
C LEU A 49 3.07 1.47 -10.49
N GLY A 50 4.31 1.50 -10.98
CA GLY A 50 5.17 2.68 -10.95
C GLY A 50 4.67 3.93 -11.70
N ASN A 51 3.59 3.84 -12.48
CA ASN A 51 2.90 5.00 -13.07
C ASN A 51 1.94 5.71 -12.10
N LEU A 52 1.66 5.11 -10.94
CA LEU A 52 0.72 5.63 -9.94
C LEU A 52 1.44 6.28 -8.76
N THR A 53 0.95 7.44 -8.34
CA THR A 53 1.20 7.97 -7.01
C THR A 53 0.22 7.34 -6.04
N TRP A 54 0.71 6.52 -5.12
CA TRP A 54 -0.12 5.84 -4.11
C TRP A 54 -0.16 6.64 -2.81
N GLN A 55 -1.32 7.20 -2.48
CA GLN A 55 -1.54 7.93 -1.23
C GLN A 55 -2.30 7.07 -0.23
N THR A 56 -1.72 6.89 0.96
CA THR A 56 -2.35 6.14 2.05
C THR A 56 -3.27 7.03 2.89
N SER A 57 -4.29 6.42 3.48
CA SER A 57 -5.12 7.08 4.49
C SER A 57 -5.72 6.08 5.47
N ASP A 58 -5.70 6.45 6.74
CA ASP A 58 -6.30 5.68 7.82
C ASP A 58 -6.48 6.57 9.07
N ARG A 59 -6.96 6.00 10.17
CA ARG A 59 -6.96 6.62 11.50
C ARG A 59 -5.53 6.92 11.93
N LYS A 60 -5.34 8.02 12.65
CA LYS A 60 -4.04 8.51 13.14
C LYS A 60 -3.19 7.44 13.83
N GLN A 61 -3.81 6.53 14.58
CA GLN A 61 -3.13 5.42 15.27
C GLN A 61 -2.38 4.46 14.35
N ASN A 62 -2.81 4.34 13.09
CA ASN A 62 -2.19 3.46 12.10
C ASN A 62 -1.07 4.16 11.32
N HIS A 63 -0.98 5.50 11.37
CA HIS A 63 -0.03 6.29 10.57
C HIS A 63 1.42 5.95 10.88
N VAL A 64 1.77 5.72 12.15
CA VAL A 64 3.14 5.31 12.54
C VAL A 64 3.57 4.01 11.84
N GLY A 65 2.65 3.06 11.69
CA GLY A 65 2.93 1.80 11.00
C GLY A 65 3.05 1.97 9.49
N ILE A 66 2.16 2.77 8.90
CA ILE A 66 2.16 3.10 7.48
C ILE A 66 3.45 3.84 7.11
N GLU A 67 3.84 4.86 7.88
CA GLU A 67 5.07 5.63 7.71
C GLU A 67 6.30 4.72 7.78
N ALA A 68 6.36 3.80 8.75
CA ALA A 68 7.47 2.85 8.84
C ALA A 68 7.60 1.93 7.61
N TRP A 69 6.48 1.56 6.97
CA TRP A 69 6.53 0.84 5.69
C TRP A 69 7.01 1.72 4.55
N ILE A 70 6.48 2.94 4.42
CA ILE A 70 6.87 3.91 3.38
C ILE A 70 8.36 4.23 3.48
N GLU A 71 8.88 4.51 4.68
CA GLU A 71 10.30 4.76 4.93
C GLU A 71 11.18 3.57 4.51
N SER A 72 10.69 2.34 4.62
CA SER A 72 11.45 1.14 4.24
C SER A 72 11.46 0.84 2.73
N ALA A 73 10.60 1.50 1.96
CA ALA A 73 10.50 1.34 0.51
C ALA A 73 11.27 2.42 -0.27
N ASN A 74 11.79 3.44 0.41
CA ASN A 74 12.58 4.54 -0.14
C ASN A 74 14.09 4.34 0.03
#